data_AF-A0A960TLN9-F1
#
_entry.id   AF-A0A960TLN9-F1
#
_cell.length_a   1.000
_cell.length_b   1.000
_cell.length_c   1.000
_cell.angle_alpha   90.00
_cell.angle_beta   90.00
_cell.angle_gamma   90.00
#
_symmetry.space_group_name_H-M   'P 1'
#
loop_
_entity.id
_entity.type
_entity.pdbx_description
1 polymer ?
#
loop_
_entity_poly.entity_id
_entity_poly.type
_entity_poly.pdbx_seq_one_letter_code
_entity_poly.pdbx_strand_id
1 'polypeptide(L)'
;MTTEEFISKYLHENLIESETLSRMKGVISEFAARAPKILVTKCIDGRVHGSKAKGYPATTIRFGRTDGNIVSMDKSNFWFWNRIDNIVNNAICNTPNIPALYIAYMHRSDMGFGCAAHNNNEDTAYRAINEQSRSIKKLFSQDRLYVLEGITNTDSMAETLIFDETIHISTEEIIKDFQFESLDDIFHRGFLKYPIKDPSTSRYINFKTPEELMGGDSPLFHSDFQTSLSMKSYLLMEITRIITEEDHHSQKLVQSDLFNAILSLLKRVSSLPQSLMAPIFYQSFWNISYALYRKIQLKSLSEEERLKHLDHEEELICYGDGFELLPRNKAVLVKTGRGDDSNALTVAKTVLEANRKKKNPSYSPVIHINIEISGEQMSWEDFNENVTAKLHTMHRHIDDVFSSEINILTTYSYRHRKRFYPIKTLDDPRINYPVNLLDGLNSDLSFSNMSLKSREAIYTTERVSSSSVILF
;
A
#
# COMPACT_ATOMS: atom_id res chain seq x y z
N MET A 1 -18.60 -11.18 18.96
CA MET A 1 -18.57 -9.91 18.20
C MET A 1 -19.60 -10.00 17.09
N THR A 2 -20.56 -9.10 17.04
CA THR A 2 -21.55 -9.01 15.95
C THR A 2 -20.93 -8.43 14.68
N THR A 3 -21.59 -8.55 13.53
CA THR A 3 -21.12 -7.94 12.28
C THR A 3 -21.06 -6.41 12.38
N GLU A 4 -22.01 -5.79 13.07
CA GLU A 4 -22.03 -4.34 13.28
C GLU A 4 -20.86 -3.87 14.16
N GLU A 5 -20.54 -4.61 15.23
CA GLU A 5 -19.36 -4.35 16.07
C GLU A 5 -18.06 -4.44 15.27
N PHE A 6 -17.94 -5.47 14.42
CA PHE A 6 -16.79 -5.65 13.53
C PHE A 6 -16.62 -4.48 12.57
N ILE A 7 -17.69 -4.11 11.84
CA ILE A 7 -17.67 -2.99 10.89
C ILE A 7 -17.36 -1.68 11.61
N SER A 8 -17.94 -1.45 12.78
CA SER A 8 -17.71 -0.24 13.56
C SER A 8 -16.24 -0.12 13.98
N LYS A 9 -15.63 -1.21 14.47
CA LYS A 9 -14.21 -1.27 14.81
C LYS A 9 -13.34 -1.03 13.59
N TYR A 10 -13.63 -1.70 12.48
CA TYR A 10 -12.89 -1.58 11.22
C TYR A 10 -12.89 -0.14 10.66
N LEU A 11 -14.04 0.52 10.64
CA LEU A 11 -14.15 1.92 10.21
C LEU A 11 -13.41 2.87 11.16
N HIS A 12 -13.45 2.57 12.47
CA HIS A 12 -12.75 3.35 13.48
C HIS A 12 -11.21 3.25 13.35
N GLU A 13 -10.67 2.05 13.12
CA GLU A 13 -9.25 1.85 12.82
C GLU A 13 -8.80 2.68 11.60
N ASN A 14 -9.60 2.69 10.52
CA ASN A 14 -9.32 3.54 9.36
C ASN A 14 -9.35 5.04 9.69
N LEU A 15 -10.29 5.49 10.53
CA LEU A 15 -10.40 6.89 10.94
C LEU A 15 -9.12 7.37 11.65
N ILE A 16 -8.62 6.61 12.63
CA ILE A 16 -7.40 6.96 13.38
C ILE A 16 -6.19 7.12 12.45
N GLU A 17 -5.98 6.16 11.56
CA GLU A 17 -4.88 6.19 10.59
C GLU A 17 -5.05 7.34 9.58
N SER A 18 -6.27 7.60 9.11
CA SER A 18 -6.57 8.71 8.20
C SER A 18 -6.35 10.09 8.83
N GLU A 19 -6.60 10.24 10.13
CA GLU A 19 -6.32 11.46 10.89
C GLU A 19 -4.81 11.70 10.99
N THR A 20 -4.03 10.64 11.22
CA THR A 20 -2.56 10.74 11.18
C THR A 20 -2.07 11.18 9.80
N LEU A 21 -2.59 10.61 8.71
CA LEU A 21 -2.28 11.08 7.35
C LEU A 21 -2.61 12.56 7.16
N SER A 22 -3.78 13.00 7.61
CA SER A 22 -4.24 14.39 7.50
C SER A 22 -3.30 15.35 8.22
N ARG A 23 -2.90 15.03 9.47
CA ARG A 23 -1.93 15.81 10.26
C ARG A 23 -0.55 15.86 9.61
N MET A 24 -0.16 14.81 8.90
CA MET A 24 1.16 14.66 8.27
C MET A 24 1.18 15.00 6.78
N LYS A 25 0.12 15.63 6.24
CA LYS A 25 0.02 15.96 4.81
C LYS A 25 1.24 16.71 4.25
N GLY A 26 1.87 17.56 5.07
CA GLY A 26 3.07 18.31 4.70
C GLY A 26 4.26 17.38 4.44
N VAL A 27 4.53 16.46 5.38
CA VAL A 27 5.58 15.43 5.27
C VAL A 27 5.37 14.55 4.04
N ILE A 28 4.12 14.14 3.80
CA ILE A 28 3.78 13.30 2.63
C ILE A 28 3.97 14.08 1.33
N SER A 29 3.59 15.35 1.29
CA SER A 29 3.76 16.20 0.10
C SER A 29 5.25 16.43 -0.20
N GLU A 30 6.06 16.60 0.84
CA GLU A 30 7.50 16.73 0.71
C GLU A 30 8.15 15.46 0.12
N PHE A 31 7.78 14.29 0.64
CA PHE A 31 8.18 13.01 0.08
C PHE A 31 7.75 12.89 -1.39
N ALA A 32 6.47 13.18 -1.68
CA ALA A 32 5.88 13.02 -3.01
C ALA A 32 6.47 13.95 -4.08
N ALA A 33 7.10 15.06 -3.67
CA ALA A 33 7.80 15.98 -4.57
C ALA A 33 9.15 15.42 -5.05
N ARG A 34 9.78 14.54 -4.28
CA ARG A 34 11.09 13.92 -4.60
C ARG A 34 10.96 12.50 -5.15
N ALA A 35 9.85 11.83 -4.83
CA ALA A 35 9.57 10.48 -5.28
C ALA A 35 9.02 10.45 -6.72
N PRO A 36 9.37 9.42 -7.52
CA PRO A 36 8.73 9.19 -8.80
C PRO A 36 7.25 8.89 -8.60
N LYS A 37 6.44 9.12 -9.63
CA LYS A 37 5.03 8.69 -9.63
C LYS A 37 4.98 7.20 -9.95
N ILE A 38 4.50 6.39 -9.00
CA ILE A 38 4.62 4.93 -9.07
C ILE A 38 3.27 4.26 -9.28
N LEU A 39 3.24 3.29 -10.20
CA LEU A 39 2.22 2.25 -10.29
C LEU A 39 2.85 0.89 -9.96
N VAL A 40 2.33 0.24 -8.91
CA VAL A 40 2.71 -1.12 -8.54
C VAL A 40 1.55 -2.07 -8.82
N THR A 41 1.79 -3.14 -9.58
CA THR A 41 0.81 -4.22 -9.75
C THR A 41 1.27 -5.46 -9.00
N LYS A 42 0.37 -6.15 -8.31
CA LYS A 42 0.68 -7.37 -7.55
C LYS A 42 -0.58 -8.18 -7.25
N CYS A 43 -0.40 -9.36 -6.63
CA CYS A 43 -1.48 -10.27 -6.26
C CYS A 43 -2.54 -9.63 -5.34
N ILE A 44 -3.80 -10.10 -5.37
CA ILE A 44 -4.86 -9.76 -4.40
C ILE A 44 -4.54 -10.18 -2.94
N ASP A 45 -3.54 -11.03 -2.76
CA ASP A 45 -3.07 -11.57 -1.49
C ASP A 45 -2.82 -10.48 -0.42
N GLY A 46 -3.39 -10.68 0.77
CA GLY A 46 -3.30 -9.75 1.89
C GLY A 46 -1.91 -9.65 2.51
N ARG A 47 -1.03 -10.64 2.32
CA ARG A 47 0.34 -10.67 2.84
C ARG A 47 1.25 -9.67 2.14
N VAL A 48 0.95 -9.37 0.88
CA VAL A 48 1.66 -8.35 0.11
C VAL A 48 0.96 -7.00 0.15
N HIS A 49 0.09 -6.74 1.14
CA HIS A 49 -0.65 -5.49 1.26
C HIS A 49 0.22 -4.23 1.41
N GLY A 50 -0.24 -3.14 0.78
CA GLY A 50 0.25 -1.78 1.01
C GLY A 50 1.66 -1.48 0.49
N SER A 51 2.17 -0.32 0.93
CA SER A 51 3.45 0.28 0.57
C SER A 51 4.51 0.20 1.67
N LYS A 52 4.18 -0.36 2.86
CA LYS A 52 5.05 -0.35 4.04
C LYS A 52 6.46 -0.88 3.74
N ALA A 53 6.55 -2.04 3.10
CA ALA A 53 7.84 -2.65 2.73
C ALA A 53 8.62 -1.88 1.65
N LYS A 54 7.98 -0.97 0.91
CA LYS A 54 8.62 -0.17 -0.15
C LYS A 54 9.14 1.18 0.35
N GLY A 55 8.72 1.61 1.55
CA GLY A 55 9.11 2.92 2.09
C GLY A 55 8.23 4.08 1.62
N TYR A 56 7.13 3.82 0.93
CA TYR A 56 6.30 4.91 0.40
C TYR A 56 5.14 5.21 1.35
N PRO A 57 4.88 6.49 1.70
CA PRO A 57 3.66 6.87 2.41
C PRO A 57 2.40 6.40 1.68
N ALA A 58 1.34 6.08 2.44
CA ALA A 58 0.03 5.90 1.84
C ALA A 58 -0.34 7.16 1.03
N THR A 59 -1.07 6.99 -0.08
CA THR A 59 -1.39 7.99 -1.13
C THR A 59 -0.37 8.17 -2.27
N THR A 60 0.90 7.78 -2.08
CA THR A 60 1.98 8.08 -3.05
C THR A 60 2.21 6.99 -4.11
N ILE A 61 1.74 5.76 -3.87
CA ILE A 61 1.75 4.66 -4.85
C ILE A 61 0.31 4.41 -5.36
N ARG A 62 0.12 4.28 -6.67
CA ARG A 62 -1.04 3.60 -7.29
C ARG A 62 -0.83 2.09 -7.16
N PHE A 63 -1.86 1.35 -6.74
CA PHE A 63 -1.81 -0.13 -6.77
C PHE A 63 -2.81 -0.71 -7.76
N GLY A 64 -2.34 -1.60 -8.64
CA GLY A 64 -3.18 -2.59 -9.33
C GLY A 64 -3.18 -3.93 -8.59
N ARG A 65 -4.34 -4.59 -8.49
CA ARG A 65 -4.51 -5.87 -7.79
C ARG A 65 -5.32 -6.83 -8.62
N THR A 66 -4.73 -7.97 -8.94
CA THR A 66 -5.40 -9.10 -9.58
C THR A 66 -4.83 -10.40 -9.03
N ASP A 67 -5.57 -11.51 -9.05
CA ASP A 67 -5.07 -12.79 -8.58
C ASP A 67 -3.84 -13.21 -9.39
N GLY A 68 -2.77 -13.58 -8.70
CA GLY A 68 -1.48 -13.90 -9.31
C GLY A 68 -0.79 -12.72 -10.02
N ASN A 69 -1.29 -11.48 -9.90
CA ASN A 69 -0.91 -10.38 -10.79
C ASN A 69 -1.13 -10.72 -12.29
N ILE A 70 -2.12 -11.56 -12.60
CA ILE A 70 -2.52 -11.87 -13.98
C ILE A 70 -3.40 -10.73 -14.48
N VAL A 71 -3.05 -10.14 -15.62
CA VAL A 71 -3.76 -8.99 -16.19
C VAL A 71 -3.94 -9.20 -17.69
N SER A 72 -5.14 -8.92 -18.21
CA SER A 72 -5.35 -8.87 -19.66
C SER A 72 -4.61 -7.67 -20.27
N MET A 73 -3.69 -7.96 -21.19
CA MET A 73 -2.94 -6.94 -21.96
C MET A 73 -3.71 -6.45 -23.20
N ASP A 74 -4.97 -6.87 -23.37
CA ASP A 74 -5.83 -6.35 -24.42
C ASP A 74 -6.01 -4.83 -24.25
N LYS A 75 -5.95 -4.07 -25.35
CA LYS A 75 -6.13 -2.61 -25.34
C LYS A 75 -7.52 -2.19 -24.85
N SER A 76 -8.51 -3.08 -24.95
CA SER A 76 -9.86 -2.90 -24.42
C SER A 76 -9.95 -2.98 -22.90
N ASN A 77 -8.90 -3.45 -22.20
CA ASN A 77 -8.80 -3.38 -20.75
C ASN A 77 -8.55 -1.94 -20.28
N PHE A 78 -9.58 -1.11 -20.42
CA PHE A 78 -9.56 0.33 -20.17
C PHE A 78 -9.00 0.64 -18.78
N TRP A 79 -9.43 -0.07 -17.74
CA TRP A 79 -9.01 0.19 -16.36
C TRP A 79 -7.51 0.00 -16.14
N PHE A 80 -6.91 -1.02 -16.76
CA PHE A 80 -5.48 -1.26 -16.66
C PHE A 80 -4.66 -0.17 -17.38
N TRP A 81 -4.97 0.07 -18.66
CA TRP A 81 -4.24 1.06 -19.46
C TRP A 81 -4.42 2.47 -18.94
N ASN A 82 -5.65 2.85 -18.56
CA ASN A 82 -5.94 4.14 -17.95
C ASN A 82 -5.15 4.36 -16.66
N ARG A 83 -4.89 3.32 -15.84
CA ARG A 83 -4.02 3.47 -14.65
C ARG A 83 -2.58 3.81 -15.01
N ILE A 84 -2.04 3.21 -16.07
CA ILE A 84 -0.69 3.49 -16.58
C ILE A 84 -0.64 4.91 -17.14
N ASP A 85 -1.56 5.26 -18.04
CA ASP A 85 -1.62 6.59 -18.65
C ASP A 85 -1.76 7.69 -17.59
N ASN A 86 -2.59 7.46 -16.56
CA ASN A 86 -2.73 8.39 -15.45
C ASN A 86 -1.43 8.61 -14.68
N ILE A 87 -0.62 7.57 -14.43
CA ILE A 87 0.62 7.75 -13.66
C ILE A 87 1.71 8.43 -14.51
N VAL A 88 1.75 8.15 -15.82
CA VAL A 88 2.62 8.84 -16.78
C VAL A 88 2.25 10.31 -16.89
N ASN A 89 0.97 10.64 -17.09
CA ASN A 89 0.50 12.02 -17.14
C ASN A 89 0.77 12.76 -15.82
N ASN A 90 0.60 12.07 -14.68
CA ASN A 90 0.93 12.66 -13.38
C ASN A 90 2.42 13.00 -13.27
N ALA A 91 3.32 12.12 -13.72
CA ALA A 91 4.76 12.38 -13.70
C ALA A 91 5.12 13.58 -14.59
N ILE A 92 4.59 13.64 -15.81
CA ILE A 92 4.82 14.76 -16.74
C ILE A 92 4.43 16.10 -16.10
N CYS A 93 3.27 16.15 -15.42
CA CYS A 93 2.77 17.39 -14.84
C CYS A 93 3.41 17.78 -13.49
N ASN A 94 3.85 16.81 -12.68
CA ASN A 94 4.20 17.06 -11.28
C ASN A 94 5.65 16.76 -10.91
N THR A 95 6.37 15.97 -11.71
CA THR A 95 7.80 15.66 -11.53
C THR A 95 8.50 15.66 -12.89
N PRO A 96 8.51 16.81 -13.59
CA PRO A 96 9.14 16.89 -14.90
C PRO A 96 10.62 16.46 -14.77
N ASN A 97 11.10 15.64 -15.71
CA ASN A 97 12.43 15.01 -15.74
C ASN A 97 12.61 13.74 -14.87
N ILE A 98 11.58 13.30 -14.15
CA ILE A 98 11.56 11.99 -13.49
C ILE A 98 10.53 11.13 -14.22
N PRO A 99 10.93 10.04 -14.93
CA PRO A 99 9.95 9.15 -15.53
C PRO A 99 9.03 8.55 -14.47
N ALA A 100 7.78 8.27 -14.85
CA ALA A 100 6.94 7.43 -14.01
C ALA A 100 7.60 6.07 -13.80
N LEU A 101 7.33 5.43 -12.67
CA LEU A 101 7.86 4.11 -12.34
C LEU A 101 6.72 3.10 -12.33
N TYR A 102 6.87 2.04 -13.12
CA TYR A 102 6.01 0.88 -13.10
C TYR A 102 6.75 -0.30 -12.51
N ILE A 103 6.14 -1.02 -11.57
CA ILE A 103 6.70 -2.27 -11.06
C ILE A 103 5.64 -3.36 -10.97
N ALA A 104 5.83 -4.45 -11.72
CA ALA A 104 5.02 -5.66 -11.58
C ALA A 104 5.68 -6.63 -10.59
N TYR A 105 4.96 -6.99 -9.53
CA TYR A 105 5.45 -7.94 -8.53
C TYR A 105 4.74 -9.27 -8.61
N MET A 106 5.55 -10.33 -8.62
CA MET A 106 5.14 -11.64 -8.13
C MET A 106 5.42 -11.73 -6.62
N HIS A 107 4.96 -12.81 -6.00
CA HIS A 107 5.34 -13.13 -4.63
C HIS A 107 5.64 -14.62 -4.48
N ARG A 108 6.50 -14.92 -3.52
CA ARG A 108 6.93 -16.28 -3.14
C ARG A 108 6.95 -16.43 -1.63
N SER A 109 7.09 -17.67 -1.16
CA SER A 109 7.25 -18.03 0.24
C SER A 109 8.18 -19.24 0.31
N ASP A 110 9.23 -19.15 1.12
CA ASP A 110 10.14 -20.27 1.37
C ASP A 110 9.48 -21.33 2.25
N MET A 111 8.48 -20.92 3.04
CA MET A 111 7.73 -21.79 3.95
C MET A 111 6.53 -22.50 3.32
N GLY A 112 6.37 -22.44 1.99
CA GLY A 112 5.37 -23.22 1.25
C GLY A 112 4.01 -22.53 1.07
N PHE A 113 3.88 -21.26 1.46
CA PHE A 113 2.66 -20.48 1.27
C PHE A 113 2.80 -19.55 0.05
N GLY A 114 3.14 -20.12 -1.11
CA GLY A 114 3.38 -19.36 -2.34
C GLY A 114 2.12 -18.70 -2.93
N CYS A 115 2.19 -18.33 -4.20
CA CYS A 115 1.03 -17.79 -4.91
C CYS A 115 0.06 -18.89 -5.33
N ALA A 116 -1.10 -18.96 -4.67
CA ALA A 116 -2.13 -19.96 -4.97
C ALA A 116 -2.66 -19.89 -6.42
N ALA A 117 -2.79 -18.68 -6.98
CA ALA A 117 -3.26 -18.49 -8.36
C ALA A 117 -2.32 -19.13 -9.42
N HIS A 118 -1.05 -19.35 -9.05
CA HIS A 118 -0.05 -20.00 -9.88
C HIS A 118 0.29 -21.41 -9.36
N ASN A 119 -0.56 -22.01 -8.52
CA ASN A 119 -0.32 -23.31 -7.89
C ASN A 119 1.05 -23.40 -7.19
N ASN A 120 1.47 -22.32 -6.53
CA ASN A 120 2.80 -22.20 -5.90
C ASN A 120 3.99 -22.40 -6.85
N ASN A 121 3.79 -22.24 -8.17
CA ASN A 121 4.83 -22.33 -9.17
C ASN A 121 5.45 -20.95 -9.44
N GLU A 122 6.67 -20.74 -8.94
CA GLU A 122 7.39 -19.46 -9.07
C GLU A 122 7.67 -19.08 -10.54
N ASP A 123 8.04 -20.03 -11.40
CA ASP A 123 8.31 -19.77 -12.81
C ASP A 123 7.07 -19.25 -13.56
N THR A 124 5.89 -19.74 -13.17
CA THR A 124 4.62 -19.31 -13.76
C THR A 124 4.23 -17.93 -13.26
N ALA A 125 4.45 -17.67 -11.97
CA ALA A 125 4.26 -16.34 -11.39
C ALA A 125 5.22 -15.31 -12.01
N TYR A 126 6.47 -15.68 -12.26
CA TYR A 126 7.45 -14.83 -12.91
C TYR A 126 7.08 -14.55 -14.37
N ARG A 127 6.66 -15.57 -15.13
CA ARG A 127 6.20 -15.41 -16.51
C ARG A 127 5.06 -14.39 -16.62
N ALA A 128 4.08 -14.43 -15.71
CA ALA A 128 2.96 -13.50 -15.72
C ALA A 128 3.41 -12.03 -15.61
N ILE A 129 4.35 -11.71 -14.71
CA ILE A 129 4.84 -10.33 -14.55
C ILE A 129 5.79 -9.91 -15.67
N ASN A 130 6.51 -10.85 -16.25
CA ASN A 130 7.43 -10.62 -17.35
C ASN A 130 6.67 -10.32 -18.67
N GLU A 131 5.61 -11.07 -18.97
CA GLU A 131 4.72 -10.81 -20.11
C GLU A 131 4.08 -9.42 -20.02
N GLN A 132 3.62 -9.04 -18.82
CA GLN A 132 3.09 -7.72 -18.53
C GLN A 132 4.14 -6.63 -18.78
N SER A 133 5.33 -6.77 -18.19
CA SER A 133 6.42 -5.79 -18.32
C SER A 133 6.91 -5.64 -19.76
N ARG A 134 7.07 -6.73 -20.50
CA ARG A 134 7.43 -6.71 -21.93
C ARG A 134 6.38 -6.01 -22.78
N SER A 135 5.09 -6.22 -22.48
CA SER A 135 3.99 -5.57 -23.21
C SER A 135 3.98 -4.06 -23.00
N ILE A 136 4.20 -3.60 -21.77
CA ILE A 136 4.27 -2.16 -21.45
C ILE A 136 5.51 -1.51 -22.09
N LYS A 137 6.69 -2.16 -22.00
CA LYS A 137 7.95 -1.66 -22.60
C LYS A 137 7.86 -1.45 -24.12
N LYS A 138 6.94 -2.14 -24.81
CA LYS A 138 6.68 -1.93 -26.26
C LYS A 138 5.91 -0.65 -26.56
N LEU A 139 5.16 -0.12 -25.59
CA LEU A 139 4.25 1.00 -25.78
C LEU A 139 4.79 2.31 -25.21
N PHE A 140 5.57 2.24 -24.14
CA PHE A 140 6.10 3.42 -23.46
C PHE A 140 7.63 3.44 -23.53
N SER A 141 8.17 4.60 -23.89
CA SER A 141 9.60 4.86 -23.84
C SER A 141 10.08 5.05 -22.40
N GLN A 142 11.33 4.67 -22.13
CA GLN A 142 11.90 4.64 -20.77
C GLN A 142 11.99 6.02 -20.11
N ASP A 143 12.11 7.09 -20.89
CA ASP A 143 12.09 8.49 -20.45
C ASP A 143 10.72 8.95 -19.95
N ARG A 144 9.64 8.24 -20.32
CA ARG A 144 8.27 8.50 -19.85
C ARG A 144 7.86 7.53 -18.74
N LEU A 145 8.17 6.25 -18.92
CA LEU A 145 7.81 5.18 -18.00
C LEU A 145 8.96 4.17 -17.89
N TYR A 146 9.60 4.14 -16.73
CA TYR A 146 10.58 3.10 -16.42
C TYR A 146 9.86 1.88 -15.85
N VAL A 147 10.11 0.69 -16.41
CA VAL A 147 9.37 -0.54 -16.12
C VAL A 147 10.30 -1.56 -15.47
N LEU A 148 9.98 -1.95 -14.25
CA LEU A 148 10.69 -2.96 -13.47
C LEU A 148 9.80 -4.19 -13.21
N GLU A 149 10.47 -5.31 -12.98
CA GLU A 149 9.88 -6.51 -12.40
C GLU A 149 10.33 -6.63 -10.94
N GLY A 150 9.59 -7.37 -10.13
CA GLY A 150 10.03 -7.64 -8.78
C GLY A 150 9.41 -8.87 -8.13
N ILE A 151 10.05 -9.31 -7.07
CA ILE A 151 9.64 -10.45 -6.25
C ILE A 151 9.49 -9.95 -4.82
N THR A 152 8.36 -10.28 -4.17
CA THR A 152 8.21 -10.11 -2.72
C THR A 152 8.25 -11.47 -2.05
N ASN A 153 9.20 -11.69 -1.15
CA ASN A 153 9.14 -12.82 -0.22
C ASN A 153 8.08 -12.50 0.84
N THR A 154 6.99 -13.26 0.91
CA THR A 154 5.90 -13.01 1.87
C THR A 154 6.30 -13.31 3.31
N ASP A 155 7.35 -14.10 3.52
CA ASP A 155 7.78 -14.54 4.84
C ASP A 155 8.59 -13.43 5.52
N SER A 156 9.58 -12.88 4.80
CA SER A 156 10.46 -11.82 5.31
C SER A 156 10.04 -10.40 4.91
N MET A 157 9.13 -10.26 3.93
CA MET A 157 8.83 -8.99 3.24
C MET A 157 10.02 -8.42 2.46
N ALA A 158 11.07 -9.22 2.26
CA ALA A 158 12.19 -8.86 1.41
C ALA A 158 11.75 -8.72 -0.04
N GLU A 159 12.46 -7.87 -0.76
CA GLU A 159 12.19 -7.49 -2.13
C GLU A 159 13.40 -7.85 -3.00
N THR A 160 13.10 -8.39 -4.18
CA THR A 160 14.06 -8.45 -5.27
C THR A 160 13.57 -7.54 -6.38
N LEU A 161 14.35 -6.53 -6.75
CA LEU A 161 14.10 -5.71 -7.94
C LEU A 161 14.88 -6.28 -9.12
N ILE A 162 14.19 -6.46 -10.24
CA ILE A 162 14.73 -7.06 -11.47
C ILE A 162 14.73 -5.98 -12.56
N PHE A 163 15.93 -5.58 -13.01
CA PHE A 163 16.11 -4.55 -14.03
C PHE A 163 16.18 -5.16 -15.44
N ASP A 164 16.96 -6.23 -15.55
CA ASP A 164 17.10 -7.12 -16.70
C ASP A 164 17.41 -8.54 -16.21
N GLU A 165 17.61 -9.50 -17.12
CA GLU A 165 17.87 -10.91 -16.79
C GLU A 165 19.16 -11.15 -15.99
N THR A 166 20.02 -10.14 -15.85
CA THR A 166 21.36 -10.27 -15.26
C THR A 166 21.60 -9.39 -14.04
N ILE A 167 20.84 -8.30 -13.87
CA ILE A 167 21.02 -7.35 -12.76
C ILE A 167 19.78 -7.35 -11.88
N HIS A 168 19.96 -7.91 -10.68
CA HIS A 168 18.97 -7.93 -9.62
C HIS A 168 19.51 -7.25 -8.36
N ILE A 169 18.61 -6.65 -7.58
CA ILE A 169 18.90 -6.19 -6.22
C ILE A 169 17.99 -6.98 -5.28
N SER A 170 18.55 -8.01 -4.65
CA SER A 170 17.86 -8.83 -3.66
C SER A 170 18.21 -8.35 -2.25
N THR A 171 17.23 -7.77 -1.54
CA THR A 171 17.48 -7.28 -0.17
C THR A 171 17.70 -8.42 0.82
N GLU A 172 17.13 -9.60 0.55
CA GLU A 172 17.36 -10.82 1.34
C GLU A 172 18.81 -11.30 1.23
N GLU A 173 19.38 -11.29 0.02
CA GLU A 173 20.79 -11.64 -0.20
C GLU A 173 21.71 -10.60 0.44
N ILE A 174 21.42 -9.30 0.28
CA ILE A 174 22.19 -8.24 0.93
C ILE A 174 22.18 -8.40 2.45
N ILE A 175 21.03 -8.66 3.08
CA ILE A 175 20.95 -8.90 4.53
C ILE A 175 21.84 -10.08 4.95
N LYS A 176 21.85 -11.16 4.14
CA LYS A 176 22.64 -12.37 4.41
C LYS A 176 24.15 -12.12 4.22
N ASP A 177 24.54 -11.48 3.14
CA ASP A 177 25.94 -11.25 2.77
C ASP A 177 26.64 -10.33 3.77
N PHE A 178 25.93 -9.31 4.25
CA PHE A 178 26.41 -8.40 5.28
C PHE A 178 26.20 -8.92 6.71
N GLN A 179 25.51 -10.05 6.87
CA GLN A 179 25.22 -10.68 8.16
C GLN A 179 24.51 -9.74 9.15
N PHE A 180 23.56 -8.93 8.67
CA PHE A 180 22.82 -8.02 9.53
C PHE A 180 21.90 -8.78 10.49
N GLU A 181 21.98 -8.45 11.77
CA GLU A 181 21.19 -9.07 12.84
C GLU A 181 20.23 -8.09 13.51
N SER A 182 20.55 -6.79 13.49
CA SER A 182 19.75 -5.72 14.09
C SER A 182 19.62 -4.49 13.18
N LEU A 183 18.62 -3.65 13.46
CA LEU A 183 18.30 -2.50 12.59
C LEU A 183 19.37 -1.43 12.56
N ASP A 184 20.14 -1.29 13.64
CA ASP A 184 21.25 -0.36 13.74
C ASP A 184 22.45 -0.76 12.87
N ASP A 185 22.58 -2.05 12.52
CA ASP A 185 23.68 -2.55 11.68
C ASP A 185 23.73 -1.89 10.29
N ILE A 186 22.59 -1.42 9.78
CA ILE A 186 22.49 -0.87 8.41
C ILE A 186 22.81 0.64 8.37
N PHE A 187 22.77 1.31 9.52
CA PHE A 187 23.01 2.74 9.62
C PHE A 187 24.43 3.02 10.10
N HIS A 188 24.97 4.15 9.66
CA HIS A 188 26.27 4.58 10.14
C HIS A 188 26.16 5.10 11.59
N ARG A 189 27.12 4.77 12.46
CA ARG A 189 27.10 5.11 13.90
C ARG A 189 26.91 6.61 14.19
N GLY A 190 27.40 7.46 13.29
CA GLY A 190 27.20 8.91 13.36
C GLY A 190 25.74 9.34 13.21
N PHE A 191 24.92 8.63 12.43
CA PHE A 191 23.48 8.91 12.35
C PHE A 191 22.75 8.44 13.59
N LEU A 192 23.08 7.23 14.07
CA LEU A 192 22.42 6.62 15.23
C LEU A 192 22.51 7.46 16.51
N LYS A 193 23.69 8.05 16.76
CA LYS A 193 24.02 8.67 18.05
C LYS A 193 23.40 10.05 18.27
N TYR A 194 23.10 10.80 17.20
CA TYR A 194 22.70 12.20 17.32
C TYR A 194 21.24 12.41 16.92
N PRO A 195 20.51 13.32 17.60
CA PRO A 195 19.16 13.68 17.20
C PRO A 195 19.13 14.21 15.76
N ILE A 196 18.05 13.89 15.05
CA ILE A 196 17.80 14.42 13.71
C ILE A 196 17.60 15.93 13.83
N LYS A 197 18.44 16.71 13.12
CA LYS A 197 18.42 18.18 13.17
C LYS A 197 17.29 18.79 12.36
N ASP A 198 16.72 18.03 11.41
CA ASP A 198 15.60 18.49 10.59
C ASP A 198 14.36 18.80 11.47
N PRO A 199 13.91 20.07 11.56
CA PRO A 199 12.80 20.45 12.43
C PRO A 199 11.48 19.77 12.06
N SER A 200 11.24 19.56 10.75
CA SER A 200 10.05 18.85 10.24
C SER A 200 10.00 17.41 10.70
N THR A 201 11.13 16.72 10.77
CA THR A 201 11.21 15.31 11.20
C THR A 201 11.24 15.19 12.72
N SER A 202 12.12 15.94 13.37
CA SER A 202 12.40 15.84 14.82
C SER A 202 11.15 16.00 15.69
N ARG A 203 10.25 16.93 15.35
CA ARG A 203 8.98 17.14 16.06
C ARG A 203 8.08 15.90 16.06
N TYR A 204 8.00 15.18 14.93
CA TYR A 204 7.10 14.03 14.80
C TYR A 204 7.67 12.74 15.38
N ILE A 205 8.98 12.69 15.64
CA ILE A 205 9.65 11.57 16.32
C ILE A 205 9.95 11.87 17.81
N ASN A 206 9.39 12.95 18.35
CA ASN A 206 9.60 13.40 19.74
C ASN A 206 11.08 13.62 20.10
N PHE A 207 11.87 14.15 19.15
CA PHE A 207 13.29 14.47 19.31
C PHE A 207 14.19 13.28 19.69
N LYS A 208 13.70 12.05 19.53
CA LYS A 208 14.47 10.82 19.77
C LYS A 208 15.61 10.68 18.77
N THR A 209 16.68 10.01 19.18
CA THR A 209 17.75 9.60 18.26
C THR A 209 17.30 8.40 17.41
N PRO A 210 17.91 8.16 16.24
CA PRO A 210 17.59 6.97 15.45
C PRO A 210 17.85 5.66 16.21
N GLU A 211 18.88 5.62 17.08
CA GLU A 211 19.14 4.49 17.98
C GLU A 211 17.95 4.22 18.93
N GLU A 212 17.41 5.27 19.56
CA GLU A 212 16.22 5.14 20.44
C GLU A 212 14.96 4.72 19.67
N LEU A 213 14.83 5.09 18.39
CA LEU A 213 13.71 4.67 17.55
C LEU A 213 13.81 3.21 17.12
N MET A 214 15.03 2.66 17.02
CA MET A 214 15.31 1.30 16.58
C MET A 214 15.44 0.30 17.74
N GLY A 215 15.66 0.79 18.96
CA GLY A 215 15.80 -0.03 20.15
C GLY A 215 14.47 -0.54 20.74
N GLY A 216 14.59 -1.49 21.68
CA GLY A 216 13.49 -2.09 22.42
C GLY A 216 12.75 -3.21 21.67
N ASP A 217 11.77 -3.83 22.34
CA ASP A 217 11.03 -4.98 21.81
C ASP A 217 10.07 -4.63 20.67
N SER A 218 9.71 -3.34 20.54
CA SER A 218 8.85 -2.83 19.47
C SER A 218 9.44 -1.54 18.87
N PRO A 219 10.42 -1.65 17.96
CA PRO A 219 11.07 -0.52 17.32
C PRO A 219 10.09 0.45 16.66
N LEU A 220 9.99 1.67 17.21
CA LEU A 220 9.09 2.73 16.74
C LEU A 220 9.35 3.15 15.30
N PHE A 221 10.59 2.98 14.83
CA PHE A 221 11.02 3.30 13.46
C PHE A 221 10.07 2.74 12.38
N HIS A 222 9.58 1.52 12.59
CA HIS A 222 8.65 0.83 11.68
C HIS A 222 7.25 0.62 12.27
N SER A 223 7.13 0.51 13.59
CA SER A 223 5.86 0.17 14.26
C SER A 223 4.96 1.38 14.49
N ASP A 224 5.53 2.56 14.76
CA ASP A 224 4.75 3.79 14.95
C ASP A 224 4.51 4.49 13.61
N PHE A 225 3.24 4.74 13.28
CA PHE A 225 2.87 5.23 11.96
C PHE A 225 3.40 6.65 11.69
N GLN A 226 3.32 7.53 12.68
CA GLN A 226 3.80 8.90 12.56
C GLN A 226 5.33 8.93 12.38
N THR A 227 6.06 8.23 13.25
CA THR A 227 7.52 8.09 13.16
C THR A 227 7.94 7.51 11.82
N SER A 228 7.30 6.43 11.37
CA SER A 228 7.61 5.78 10.10
C SER A 228 7.41 6.73 8.91
N LEU A 229 6.33 7.52 8.88
CA LEU A 229 6.09 8.52 7.82
C LEU A 229 7.16 9.61 7.79
N SER A 230 7.55 10.13 8.95
CA SER A 230 8.63 11.12 9.06
C SER A 230 9.97 10.56 8.60
N MET A 231 10.32 9.35 9.02
CA MET A 231 11.57 8.72 8.61
C MET A 231 11.61 8.41 7.12
N LYS A 232 10.48 8.06 6.48
CA LYS A 232 10.42 7.89 5.02
C LYS A 232 10.78 9.16 4.28
N SER A 233 10.18 10.30 4.68
CA SER A 233 10.47 11.62 4.07
C SER A 233 11.93 12.01 4.26
N TYR A 234 12.42 11.93 5.51
CA TYR A 234 13.79 12.28 5.86
C TYR A 234 14.82 11.46 5.08
N LEU A 235 14.65 10.13 5.06
CA LEU A 235 15.60 9.25 4.39
C LEU A 235 15.63 9.46 2.88
N LEU A 236 14.46 9.63 2.23
CA LEU A 236 14.43 9.93 0.81
C LEU A 236 15.13 11.26 0.51
N MET A 237 14.90 12.29 1.32
CA MET A 237 15.56 13.58 1.18
C MET A 237 17.08 13.47 1.30
N GLU A 238 17.59 12.86 2.37
CA GLU A 238 19.05 12.75 2.59
C GLU A 238 19.72 11.87 1.54
N ILE A 239 19.13 10.73 1.18
CA ILE A 239 19.67 9.85 0.14
C ILE A 239 19.69 10.56 -1.21
N THR A 240 18.64 11.32 -1.53
CA THR A 240 18.61 12.14 -2.75
C THR A 240 19.77 13.12 -2.74
N ARG A 241 19.93 13.89 -1.65
CA ARG A 241 21.03 14.85 -1.50
C ARG A 241 22.41 14.20 -1.70
N ILE A 242 22.68 13.11 -0.98
CA ILE A 242 23.96 12.39 -1.05
C ILE A 242 24.27 11.94 -2.47
N ILE A 243 23.29 11.36 -3.18
CA ILE A 243 23.49 10.84 -4.54
C ILE A 243 23.62 11.97 -5.56
N THR A 244 22.84 13.05 -5.43
CA THR A 244 22.91 14.17 -6.38
C THR A 244 24.14 15.04 -6.20
N GLU A 245 24.64 15.19 -4.97
CA GLU A 245 25.85 15.95 -4.64
C GLU A 245 27.14 15.10 -4.73
N GLU A 246 27.01 13.80 -5.05
CA GLU A 246 28.09 12.82 -5.08
C GLU A 246 28.89 12.70 -3.76
N ASP A 247 28.23 12.99 -2.63
CA ASP A 247 28.82 12.98 -1.28
C ASP A 247 28.95 11.54 -0.71
N HIS A 248 29.42 10.60 -1.52
CA HIS A 248 29.42 9.18 -1.17
C HIS A 248 30.38 8.83 -0.04
N HIS A 249 31.52 9.54 0.06
CA HIS A 249 32.58 9.22 1.02
C HIS A 249 32.38 9.86 2.39
N SER A 250 31.72 11.01 2.46
CA SER A 250 31.57 11.77 3.71
C SER A 250 30.19 11.63 4.36
N GLN A 251 29.23 11.04 3.64
CA GLN A 251 27.92 10.71 4.18
C GLN A 251 28.02 9.85 5.46
N LYS A 252 27.14 10.13 6.42
CA LYS A 252 27.10 9.45 7.73
C LYS A 252 25.73 8.83 8.02
N LEU A 253 24.92 8.59 6.98
CA LEU A 253 23.58 8.05 7.08
C LEU A 253 23.59 6.52 7.07
N VAL A 254 24.15 5.93 6.02
CA VAL A 254 24.16 4.48 5.75
C VAL A 254 25.56 3.94 6.00
N GLN A 255 25.68 2.69 6.46
CA GLN A 255 26.98 2.03 6.51
C GLN A 255 27.68 2.06 5.14
N SER A 256 28.96 2.43 5.12
CA SER A 256 29.68 2.73 3.87
C SER A 256 29.72 1.55 2.91
N ASP A 257 29.95 0.34 3.42
CA ASP A 257 30.03 -0.86 2.58
C ASP A 257 28.66 -1.21 1.98
N LEU A 258 27.59 -1.07 2.76
CA LEU A 258 26.21 -1.24 2.29
C LEU A 258 25.86 -0.19 1.22
N PHE A 259 26.19 1.07 1.48
CA PHE A 259 25.98 2.17 0.55
C PHE A 259 26.67 1.90 -0.80
N ASN A 260 27.95 1.53 -0.74
CA ASN A 260 28.73 1.23 -1.93
C ASN A 260 28.20 0.01 -2.70
N ALA A 261 27.75 -1.04 -1.99
CA ALA A 261 27.19 -2.23 -2.61
C ALA A 261 25.91 -1.90 -3.41
N ILE A 262 24.95 -1.22 -2.80
CA ILE A 262 23.70 -0.84 -3.49
C ILE A 262 23.99 0.12 -4.66
N LEU A 263 24.82 1.14 -4.44
CA LEU A 263 25.15 2.11 -5.48
C LEU A 263 25.88 1.47 -6.66
N SER A 264 26.81 0.54 -6.40
CA SER A 264 27.53 -0.20 -7.43
C SER A 264 26.60 -1.07 -8.27
N LEU A 265 25.64 -1.77 -7.65
CA LEU A 265 24.62 -2.53 -8.36
C LEU A 265 23.77 -1.63 -9.27
N LEU A 266 23.34 -0.48 -8.77
CA LEU A 266 22.55 0.47 -9.57
C LEU A 266 23.35 1.05 -10.74
N LYS A 267 24.63 1.41 -10.54
CA LYS A 267 25.50 1.93 -11.60
C LYS A 267 25.78 0.92 -12.72
N ARG A 268 25.60 -0.38 -12.48
CA ARG A 268 25.71 -1.41 -13.51
C ARG A 268 24.50 -1.43 -14.46
N VAL A 269 23.37 -0.87 -14.06
CA VAL A 269 22.15 -0.82 -14.88
C VAL A 269 22.25 0.33 -15.88
N SER A 270 22.79 0.04 -17.07
CA SER A 270 23.00 1.06 -18.11
C SER A 270 21.73 1.82 -18.54
N SER A 271 20.56 1.18 -18.44
CA SER A 271 19.27 1.79 -18.79
C SER A 271 18.67 2.65 -17.68
N LEU A 272 19.21 2.64 -16.47
CA LEU A 272 18.60 3.32 -15.32
C LEU A 272 18.78 4.84 -15.44
N PRO A 273 17.70 5.64 -15.52
CA PRO A 273 17.82 7.08 -15.54
C PRO A 273 18.44 7.61 -14.25
N GLN A 274 19.32 8.60 -14.36
CA GLN A 274 19.99 9.21 -13.20
C GLN A 274 18.98 9.74 -12.17
N SER A 275 17.85 10.27 -12.63
CA SER A 275 16.77 10.76 -11.76
C SER A 275 16.07 9.66 -10.93
N LEU A 276 16.22 8.38 -11.30
CA LEU A 276 15.71 7.25 -10.54
C LEU A 276 16.75 6.59 -9.63
N MET A 277 18.03 6.98 -9.70
CA MET A 277 19.10 6.40 -8.86
C MET A 277 18.77 6.53 -7.37
N ALA A 278 18.45 7.74 -6.90
CA ALA A 278 18.15 7.97 -5.49
C ALA A 278 16.83 7.32 -5.02
N PRO A 279 15.70 7.42 -5.75
CA PRO A 279 14.47 6.73 -5.37
C PRO A 279 14.61 5.20 -5.27
N ILE A 280 15.34 4.57 -6.19
CA ILE A 280 15.53 3.12 -6.17
C ILE A 280 16.50 2.71 -5.05
N PHE A 281 17.60 3.46 -4.88
CA PHE A 281 18.50 3.25 -3.74
C PHE A 281 17.73 3.34 -2.42
N TYR A 282 16.91 4.38 -2.26
CA TYR A 282 16.07 4.59 -1.10
C TYR A 282 15.13 3.39 -0.86
N GLN A 283 14.43 2.91 -1.89
CA GLN A 283 13.52 1.79 -1.77
C GLN A 283 14.25 0.51 -1.34
N SER A 284 15.40 0.21 -1.94
CA SER A 284 16.21 -0.96 -1.57
C SER A 284 16.73 -0.85 -0.13
N PHE A 285 17.26 0.33 0.25
CA PHE A 285 17.73 0.59 1.61
C PHE A 285 16.61 0.46 2.65
N TRP A 286 15.45 1.06 2.38
CA TRP A 286 14.27 0.95 3.24
C TRP A 286 13.82 -0.52 3.37
N ASN A 287 13.77 -1.26 2.26
CA ASN A 287 13.31 -2.63 2.29
C ASN A 287 14.27 -3.56 3.03
N ILE A 288 15.59 -3.34 2.95
CA ILE A 288 16.58 -4.04 3.80
C ILE A 288 16.24 -3.83 5.28
N SER A 289 16.04 -2.58 5.70
CA SER A 289 15.64 -2.25 7.07
C SER A 289 14.33 -2.93 7.47
N TYR A 290 13.31 -2.83 6.62
CA TYR A 290 11.98 -3.35 6.91
C TYR A 290 11.96 -4.88 6.96
N ALA A 291 12.64 -5.57 6.05
CA ALA A 291 12.72 -7.02 6.02
C ALA A 291 13.47 -7.56 7.25
N LEU A 292 14.55 -6.88 7.66
CA LEU A 292 15.25 -7.21 8.90
C LEU A 292 14.36 -7.02 10.13
N TYR A 293 13.64 -5.89 10.22
CA TYR A 293 12.65 -5.65 11.27
C TYR A 293 11.61 -6.78 11.34
N ARG A 294 11.05 -7.17 10.19
CA ARG A 294 10.07 -8.26 10.11
C ARG A 294 10.65 -9.60 10.53
N LYS A 295 11.88 -9.91 10.13
CA LYS A 295 12.58 -11.14 10.54
C LYS A 295 12.79 -11.20 12.05
N ILE A 296 13.22 -10.09 12.67
CA ILE A 296 13.40 -10.00 14.13
C ILE A 296 12.05 -10.16 14.84
N GLN A 297 11.02 -9.45 14.38
CA GLN A 297 9.68 -9.55 14.94
C GLN A 297 9.11 -10.97 14.85
N LEU A 298 9.23 -11.65 13.70
CA LEU A 298 8.71 -13.01 13.56
C LEU A 298 9.45 -14.03 14.44
N LYS A 299 10.72 -13.80 14.77
CA LYS A 299 11.49 -14.64 15.69
C LYS A 299 11.03 -14.51 17.13
N SER A 300 10.49 -13.36 17.54
CA SER A 300 10.03 -13.13 18.91
C SER A 300 8.59 -13.59 19.17
N LEU A 301 7.83 -13.90 18.11
CA LEU A 301 6.45 -14.39 18.22
C LEU A 301 6.39 -15.89 18.54
N SER A 302 5.30 -16.30 19.20
CA SER A 302 4.94 -17.71 19.33
C SER A 302 4.68 -18.33 17.94
N GLU A 303 4.73 -19.65 17.83
CA GLU A 303 4.48 -20.34 16.55
C GLU A 303 3.09 -20.01 15.98
N GLU A 304 2.06 -19.97 16.82
CA GLU A 304 0.69 -19.64 16.42
C GLU A 304 0.59 -18.20 15.88
N GLU A 305 1.15 -17.22 16.58
CA GLU A 305 1.16 -15.82 16.14
C GLU A 305 2.00 -15.63 14.88
N ARG A 306 3.14 -16.33 14.78
CA ARG A 306 3.98 -16.31 13.59
C ARG A 306 3.23 -16.85 12.37
N LEU A 307 2.48 -17.94 12.49
CA LEU A 307 1.64 -18.47 11.41
C LEU A 307 0.60 -17.46 10.95
N LYS A 308 0.05 -16.63 11.86
CA LYS A 308 -0.90 -15.57 11.48
C LYS A 308 -0.27 -14.51 10.55
N HIS A 309 1.05 -14.42 10.56
CA HIS A 309 1.79 -13.59 9.62
C HIS A 309 2.21 -14.35 8.36
N LEU A 310 2.54 -15.62 8.41
CA LEU A 310 3.09 -16.33 7.24
C LEU A 310 2.00 -16.79 6.25
N ASP A 311 0.84 -17.17 6.76
CA ASP A 311 -0.28 -17.71 5.99
C ASP A 311 -1.35 -16.63 5.71
N HIS A 312 -2.36 -16.99 4.91
CA HIS A 312 -3.58 -16.24 4.72
C HIS A 312 -4.36 -16.16 6.03
N GLU A 313 -4.75 -14.94 6.39
CA GLU A 313 -5.46 -14.64 7.63
C GLU A 313 -6.49 -13.51 7.48
N GLU A 314 -6.81 -13.16 6.24
CA GLU A 314 -7.75 -12.10 5.87
C GLU A 314 -9.14 -12.31 6.50
N GLU A 315 -9.71 -11.21 6.98
CA GLU A 315 -10.97 -11.15 7.73
C GLU A 315 -12.15 -10.72 6.86
N LEU A 316 -11.88 -10.00 5.76
CA LEU A 316 -12.88 -9.49 4.83
C LEU A 316 -12.33 -9.41 3.39
N ILE A 317 -13.24 -9.23 2.43
CA ILE A 317 -12.89 -8.91 1.05
C ILE A 317 -13.05 -7.40 0.86
N CYS A 318 -12.04 -6.75 0.29
CA CYS A 318 -12.07 -5.35 -0.10
C CYS A 318 -12.08 -5.26 -1.63
N TYR A 319 -13.16 -4.73 -2.20
CA TYR A 319 -13.32 -4.56 -3.63
C TYR A 319 -13.26 -3.07 -4.01
N GLY A 320 -12.32 -2.69 -4.86
CA GLY A 320 -12.11 -1.30 -5.29
C GLY A 320 -10.79 -0.69 -4.79
N ASP A 321 -10.75 0.63 -4.69
CA ASP A 321 -9.53 1.40 -4.40
C ASP A 321 -9.55 1.99 -2.97
N GLY A 322 -8.48 2.66 -2.52
CA GLY A 322 -8.48 3.40 -1.23
C GLY A 322 -8.13 2.62 0.05
N PHE A 323 -7.71 1.35 -0.07
CA PHE A 323 -7.44 0.47 1.06
C PHE A 323 -6.01 0.52 1.65
N GLU A 324 -5.18 1.50 1.27
CA GLU A 324 -3.73 1.48 1.56
C GLU A 324 -3.35 1.63 3.04
N LEU A 325 -4.31 2.01 3.89
CA LEU A 325 -4.13 2.10 5.34
C LEU A 325 -4.39 0.77 6.06
N LEU A 326 -4.90 -0.25 5.37
CA LEU A 326 -5.19 -1.52 6.02
C LEU A 326 -3.89 -2.21 6.47
N PRO A 327 -3.91 -2.94 7.59
CA PRO A 327 -2.78 -3.77 7.96
C PRO A 327 -2.62 -4.95 7.00
N ARG A 328 -1.39 -5.49 6.96
CA ARG A 328 -1.09 -6.75 6.28
C ARG A 328 -2.01 -7.86 6.80
N ASN A 329 -2.47 -8.74 5.92
CA ASN A 329 -3.42 -9.81 6.22
C ASN A 329 -4.79 -9.35 6.73
N LYS A 330 -5.14 -8.06 6.66
CA LYS A 330 -6.49 -7.65 7.05
C LYS A 330 -7.54 -8.11 6.04
N ALA A 331 -7.26 -7.91 4.75
CA ALA A 331 -8.23 -8.10 3.69
C ALA A 331 -7.62 -8.72 2.43
N VAL A 332 -8.42 -9.51 1.71
CA VAL A 332 -8.13 -9.87 0.33
C VAL A 332 -8.57 -8.70 -0.55
N LEU A 333 -7.69 -8.20 -1.41
CA LEU A 333 -7.91 -6.93 -2.11
C LEU A 333 -8.15 -7.15 -3.58
N VAL A 334 -9.41 -7.08 -4.00
CA VAL A 334 -9.79 -7.16 -5.40
C VAL A 334 -9.86 -5.74 -5.98
N LYS A 335 -9.22 -5.50 -7.12
CA LYS A 335 -9.33 -4.23 -7.85
C LYS A 335 -9.83 -4.47 -9.26
N THR A 336 -10.55 -3.48 -9.78
CA THR A 336 -10.90 -3.42 -11.20
C THR A 336 -9.65 -3.47 -12.06
N GLY A 337 -9.77 -3.98 -13.28
CA GLY A 337 -8.70 -3.94 -14.29
C GLY A 337 -7.95 -5.25 -14.50
N ARG A 338 -8.46 -6.37 -13.96
CA ARG A 338 -8.09 -7.69 -14.45
C ARG A 338 -8.51 -7.93 -15.90
N GLY A 339 -9.62 -7.28 -16.31
CA GLY A 339 -10.36 -7.54 -17.56
C GLY A 339 -11.57 -8.44 -17.31
N ASP A 340 -11.56 -9.16 -16.19
CA ASP A 340 -12.61 -10.03 -15.66
C ASP A 340 -12.56 -9.85 -14.12
N ASP A 341 -13.54 -9.21 -13.49
CA ASP A 341 -13.49 -8.93 -12.04
C ASP A 341 -14.13 -10.07 -11.20
N SER A 342 -15.11 -10.77 -11.76
CA SER A 342 -15.85 -11.84 -11.06
C SER A 342 -14.97 -13.06 -10.73
N ASN A 343 -13.97 -13.37 -11.55
CA ASN A 343 -12.99 -14.41 -11.24
C ASN A 343 -12.11 -14.02 -10.05
N ALA A 344 -11.60 -12.79 -10.02
CA ALA A 344 -10.81 -12.31 -8.89
C ALA A 344 -11.63 -12.32 -7.58
N LEU A 345 -12.91 -11.99 -7.65
CA LEU A 345 -13.85 -12.11 -6.54
C LEU A 345 -14.07 -13.57 -6.11
N THR A 346 -14.12 -14.51 -7.05
CA THR A 346 -14.27 -15.95 -6.76
C THR A 346 -13.03 -16.51 -6.06
N VAL A 347 -11.83 -16.11 -6.48
CA VAL A 347 -10.59 -16.44 -5.77
C VAL A 347 -10.60 -15.84 -4.36
N ALA A 348 -11.00 -14.56 -4.22
CA ALA A 348 -11.08 -13.91 -2.92
C ALA A 348 -12.09 -14.57 -1.98
N LYS A 349 -13.24 -14.99 -2.50
CA LYS A 349 -14.25 -15.78 -1.78
C LYS A 349 -13.66 -17.08 -1.22
N THR A 350 -12.93 -17.81 -2.05
CA THR A 350 -12.30 -19.08 -1.66
C THR A 350 -11.31 -18.89 -0.50
N VAL A 351 -10.47 -17.86 -0.57
CA VAL A 351 -9.53 -17.51 0.51
C VAL A 351 -10.28 -17.15 1.80
N LEU A 352 -11.29 -16.26 1.70
CA LEU A 352 -12.06 -15.84 2.88
C LEU A 352 -12.81 -17.02 3.51
N GLU A 353 -13.45 -17.89 2.74
CA GLU A 353 -14.15 -19.06 3.24
C GLU A 353 -13.22 -20.06 3.92
N ALA A 354 -12.02 -20.29 3.38
CA ALA A 354 -11.00 -21.13 4.00
C ALA A 354 -10.57 -20.58 5.37
N ASN A 355 -10.25 -19.28 5.44
CA ASN A 355 -9.87 -18.61 6.69
C ASN A 355 -10.99 -18.67 7.73
N ARG A 356 -12.25 -18.47 7.29
CA ARG A 356 -13.41 -18.50 8.17
C ARG A 356 -13.72 -19.91 8.68
N LYS A 357 -13.52 -20.96 7.88
CA LYS A 357 -13.63 -22.35 8.36
C LYS A 357 -12.61 -22.67 9.45
N LYS A 358 -11.39 -22.14 9.33
CA LYS A 358 -10.30 -22.29 10.32
C LYS A 358 -10.59 -21.53 11.63
N LYS A 359 -11.09 -20.30 11.53
CA LYS A 359 -11.27 -19.38 12.69
C LYS A 359 -12.66 -19.42 13.33
N ASN A 360 -13.67 -19.84 12.56
CA ASN A 360 -15.09 -19.82 12.91
C ASN A 360 -15.57 -18.50 13.58
N PRO A 361 -15.39 -17.34 12.93
CA PRO A 361 -15.80 -16.06 13.51
C PRO A 361 -17.31 -15.95 13.67
N SER A 362 -17.77 -15.29 14.74
CA SER A 362 -19.20 -15.15 15.08
C SER A 362 -19.99 -14.17 14.21
N TYR A 363 -19.32 -13.41 13.33
CA TYR A 363 -19.95 -12.43 12.43
C TYR A 363 -19.97 -12.97 11.00
N SER A 364 -20.97 -12.58 10.19
CA SER A 364 -21.10 -13.02 8.79
C SER A 364 -19.95 -12.54 7.90
N PRO A 365 -19.65 -13.19 6.76
CA PRO A 365 -18.67 -12.69 5.81
C PRO A 365 -18.95 -11.23 5.41
N VAL A 366 -17.91 -10.39 5.36
CA VAL A 366 -18.02 -8.98 4.99
C VAL A 366 -17.31 -8.72 3.67
N ILE A 367 -18.00 -8.03 2.77
CA ILE A 367 -17.44 -7.47 1.55
C ILE A 367 -17.53 -5.97 1.64
N HIS A 368 -16.37 -5.30 1.57
CA HIS A 368 -16.29 -3.86 1.56
C HIS A 368 -16.01 -3.35 0.15
N ILE A 369 -16.98 -2.69 -0.46
CA ILE A 369 -16.83 -1.97 -1.72
C ILE A 369 -16.46 -0.51 -1.40
N ASN A 370 -15.31 -0.02 -1.88
CA ASN A 370 -14.94 1.39 -1.76
C ASN A 370 -14.62 2.01 -3.13
N ILE A 371 -15.17 3.21 -3.36
CA ILE A 371 -14.81 4.06 -4.49
C ILE A 371 -13.86 5.16 -4.03
N GLU A 372 -12.65 5.16 -4.58
CA GLU A 372 -11.72 6.26 -4.36
C GLU A 372 -11.90 7.37 -5.40
N ILE A 373 -12.13 8.60 -4.92
CA ILE A 373 -12.30 9.80 -5.74
C ILE A 373 -11.11 10.76 -5.58
N SER A 374 -10.78 11.51 -6.64
CA SER A 374 -9.67 12.48 -6.63
C SER A 374 -10.12 13.95 -6.59
N GLY A 375 -11.40 14.22 -6.80
CA GLY A 375 -11.99 15.56 -6.77
C GLY A 375 -13.09 15.67 -5.73
N GLU A 376 -13.50 16.91 -5.46
CA GLU A 376 -14.67 17.17 -4.62
C GLU A 376 -15.96 16.85 -5.38
N GLN A 377 -17.04 16.60 -4.64
CA GLN A 377 -18.36 16.33 -5.21
C GLN A 377 -19.19 17.61 -5.07
N MET A 378 -19.50 18.26 -6.20
CA MET A 378 -20.16 19.57 -6.19
C MET A 378 -21.69 19.44 -6.29
N SER A 379 -22.16 18.41 -6.98
CA SER A 379 -23.57 18.13 -7.23
C SER A 379 -23.90 16.63 -7.06
N TRP A 380 -25.19 16.30 -7.07
CA TRP A 380 -25.63 14.90 -7.17
C TRP A 380 -25.19 14.25 -8.49
N GLU A 381 -25.14 15.01 -9.58
CA GLU A 381 -24.64 14.53 -10.87
C GLU A 381 -23.19 14.06 -10.75
N ASP A 382 -22.31 14.91 -10.19
CA ASP A 382 -20.92 14.53 -9.92
C ASP A 382 -20.83 13.28 -9.05
N PHE A 383 -21.61 13.24 -7.97
CA PHE A 383 -21.60 12.12 -7.02
C PHE A 383 -22.08 10.83 -7.69
N ASN A 384 -23.13 10.91 -8.52
CA ASN A 384 -23.68 9.76 -9.22
C ASN A 384 -22.69 9.19 -10.23
N GLU A 385 -22.04 10.04 -11.02
CA GLU A 385 -21.03 9.62 -11.99
C GLU A 385 -19.76 9.07 -11.32
N ASN A 386 -19.29 9.75 -10.27
CA ASN A 386 -18.00 9.44 -9.67
C ASN A 386 -18.06 8.31 -8.64
N VAL A 387 -19.21 8.13 -7.97
CA VAL A 387 -19.38 7.21 -6.84
C VAL A 387 -20.50 6.21 -7.11
N THR A 388 -21.76 6.65 -7.20
CA THR A 388 -22.94 5.75 -7.21
C THR A 388 -22.93 4.76 -8.36
N ALA A 389 -22.71 5.21 -9.60
CA ALA A 389 -22.73 4.35 -10.78
C ALA A 389 -21.63 3.27 -10.74
N LYS A 390 -20.46 3.60 -10.18
CA LYS A 390 -19.35 2.65 -10.00
C LYS A 390 -19.66 1.65 -8.89
N LEU A 391 -20.22 2.10 -7.76
CA LEU A 391 -20.69 1.22 -6.70
C LEU A 391 -21.71 0.21 -7.22
N HIS A 392 -22.72 0.66 -7.97
CA HIS A 392 -23.75 -0.22 -8.52
C HIS A 392 -23.17 -1.23 -9.52
N THR A 393 -22.19 -0.83 -10.32
CA THR A 393 -21.50 -1.76 -11.23
C THR A 393 -20.72 -2.82 -10.46
N MET A 394 -20.00 -2.43 -9.42
CA MET A 394 -19.25 -3.36 -8.58
C MET A 394 -20.19 -4.27 -7.77
N HIS A 395 -21.33 -3.76 -7.33
CA HIS A 395 -22.35 -4.55 -6.64
C HIS A 395 -22.90 -5.68 -7.52
N ARG A 396 -23.15 -5.42 -8.81
CA ARG A 396 -23.60 -6.48 -9.74
C ARG A 396 -22.61 -7.66 -9.82
N HIS A 397 -21.30 -7.40 -9.78
CA HIS A 397 -20.31 -8.48 -9.73
C HIS A 397 -20.35 -9.26 -8.40
N ILE A 398 -20.75 -8.61 -7.30
CA ILE A 398 -20.98 -9.32 -6.03
C ILE A 398 -22.18 -10.26 -6.16
N ASP A 399 -23.25 -9.83 -6.83
CA ASP A 399 -24.44 -10.64 -7.07
C ASP A 399 -24.13 -11.90 -7.89
N ASP A 400 -23.23 -11.79 -8.86
CA ASP A 400 -22.81 -12.92 -9.69
C ASP A 400 -21.99 -13.98 -8.92
N VAL A 401 -21.29 -13.60 -7.84
CA VAL A 401 -20.29 -14.45 -7.17
C VAL A 401 -20.73 -14.92 -5.78
N PHE A 402 -21.54 -14.13 -5.06
CA PHE A 402 -21.90 -14.36 -3.67
C PHE A 402 -23.39 -14.62 -3.48
N SER A 403 -23.72 -15.46 -2.49
CA SER A 403 -25.10 -15.72 -2.07
C SER A 403 -25.63 -14.60 -1.15
N SER A 404 -26.85 -14.76 -0.64
CA SER A 404 -27.48 -13.80 0.27
C SER A 404 -26.89 -13.75 1.68
N GLU A 405 -26.00 -14.69 2.05
CA GLU A 405 -25.46 -14.85 3.42
C GLU A 405 -24.20 -14.01 3.69
N ILE A 406 -24.10 -12.82 3.10
CA ILE A 406 -22.98 -11.89 3.28
C ILE A 406 -23.48 -10.54 3.79
N ASN A 407 -22.57 -9.75 4.36
CA ASN A 407 -22.81 -8.33 4.63
C ASN A 407 -21.96 -7.48 3.68
N ILE A 408 -22.56 -6.43 3.13
CA ILE A 408 -21.93 -5.52 2.18
C ILE A 408 -21.76 -4.17 2.87
N LEU A 409 -20.51 -3.71 3.01
CA LEU A 409 -20.18 -2.35 3.40
C LEU A 409 -19.86 -1.56 2.13
N THR A 410 -20.56 -0.44 1.92
CA THR A 410 -20.30 0.47 0.79
C THR A 410 -19.78 1.80 1.31
N THR A 411 -18.66 2.25 0.78
CA THR A 411 -18.05 3.53 1.15
C THR A 411 -17.52 4.26 -0.07
N TYR A 412 -17.23 5.55 0.10
CA TYR A 412 -16.30 6.28 -0.78
C TYR A 412 -15.16 6.86 0.05
N SER A 413 -14.07 7.23 -0.62
CA SER A 413 -12.92 7.87 0.03
C SER A 413 -12.20 8.86 -0.88
N TYR A 414 -11.57 9.88 -0.30
CA TYR A 414 -10.72 10.79 -1.06
C TYR A 414 -9.28 10.27 -1.17
N ARG A 415 -8.74 10.32 -2.40
CA ARG A 415 -7.33 10.23 -2.87
C ARG A 415 -6.26 10.59 -1.84
N HIS A 416 -6.48 11.68 -1.12
CA HIS A 416 -5.51 12.33 -0.23
C HIS A 416 -5.80 12.12 1.26
N ARG A 417 -6.98 11.58 1.62
CA ARG A 417 -7.39 11.34 3.01
C ARG A 417 -7.41 9.86 3.36
N LYS A 418 -7.74 8.99 2.40
CA LYS A 418 -7.91 7.54 2.59
C LYS A 418 -8.88 7.18 3.72
N ARG A 419 -9.86 8.05 3.96
CA ARG A 419 -10.92 7.88 4.95
C ARG A 419 -12.14 7.27 4.29
N PHE A 420 -12.67 6.21 4.89
CA PHE A 420 -13.91 5.60 4.46
C PHE A 420 -15.12 6.37 4.97
N TYR A 421 -15.97 6.77 4.05
CA TYR A 421 -17.22 7.47 4.27
C TYR A 421 -18.38 6.51 3.92
N PRO A 422 -19.05 5.92 4.92
CA PRO A 422 -20.13 4.96 4.69
C PRO A 422 -21.35 5.58 4.01
N ILE A 423 -21.82 4.94 2.94
CA ILE A 423 -22.93 5.43 2.13
C ILE A 423 -23.84 4.31 1.64
N LYS A 424 -25.14 4.47 1.80
CA LYS A 424 -26.16 3.56 1.25
C LYS A 424 -26.84 4.22 0.06
N THR A 425 -26.67 3.64 -1.12
CA THR A 425 -27.28 4.10 -2.38
C THR A 425 -28.12 3.03 -3.06
N LEU A 426 -28.24 1.84 -2.45
CA LEU A 426 -29.06 0.72 -2.91
C LEU A 426 -29.89 0.22 -1.73
N ASP A 427 -31.12 -0.19 -2.02
CA ASP A 427 -31.98 -0.89 -1.08
C ASP A 427 -31.72 -2.39 -1.18
N ASP A 428 -30.70 -2.86 -0.45
CA ASP A 428 -30.30 -4.25 -0.39
C ASP A 428 -30.18 -4.69 1.07
N PRO A 429 -30.85 -5.77 1.50
CA PRO A 429 -30.85 -6.22 2.89
C PRO A 429 -29.46 -6.65 3.39
N ARG A 430 -28.51 -6.95 2.50
CA ARG A 430 -27.12 -7.25 2.85
C ARG A 430 -26.32 -5.98 3.21
N ILE A 431 -26.79 -4.79 2.81
CA ILE A 431 -26.16 -3.51 3.13
C ILE A 431 -26.65 -3.03 4.50
N ASN A 432 -26.12 -3.65 5.56
CA ASN A 432 -26.48 -3.33 6.94
C ASN A 432 -25.29 -2.83 7.76
N TYR A 433 -25.35 -1.55 8.15
CA TYR A 433 -24.42 -0.89 9.06
C TYR A 433 -25.02 0.42 9.58
N PRO A 434 -24.59 0.91 10.76
CA PRO A 434 -25.34 1.89 11.55
C PRO A 434 -25.20 3.35 11.07
N VAL A 435 -24.40 3.63 10.04
CA VAL A 435 -24.11 5.00 9.59
C VAL A 435 -24.26 5.11 8.09
N ASN A 436 -25.04 6.09 7.62
CA ASN A 436 -25.11 6.48 6.22
C ASN A 436 -24.96 8.00 6.10
N LEU A 437 -23.91 8.46 5.42
CA LEU A 437 -23.63 9.89 5.27
C LEU A 437 -24.60 10.62 4.34
N LEU A 438 -25.35 9.88 3.53
CA LEU A 438 -26.33 10.46 2.61
C LEU A 438 -27.69 10.72 3.29
N ASP A 439 -27.89 10.22 4.52
CA ASP A 439 -29.15 10.43 5.24
C ASP A 439 -29.43 11.93 5.43
N GLY A 440 -30.56 12.39 4.90
CA GLY A 440 -30.97 13.79 4.91
C GLY A 440 -30.31 14.66 3.82
N LEU A 441 -29.63 14.07 2.84
CA LEU A 441 -29.13 14.76 1.63
C LEU A 441 -29.91 14.40 0.35
N ASN A 442 -31.01 13.65 0.47
CA ASN A 442 -31.71 12.92 -0.61
C ASN A 442 -32.49 13.78 -1.63
N SER A 443 -32.05 15.00 -1.94
CA SER A 443 -32.62 15.85 -3.00
C SER A 443 -31.59 16.85 -3.53
N ASP A 444 -31.80 17.36 -4.75
CA ASP A 444 -30.96 18.44 -5.32
C ASP A 444 -31.01 19.73 -4.48
N LEU A 445 -32.11 19.97 -3.76
CA LEU A 445 -32.24 21.12 -2.86
C LEU A 445 -31.43 20.97 -1.57
N SER A 446 -31.17 19.73 -1.13
CA SER A 446 -30.42 19.43 0.10
C SER A 446 -28.95 19.10 -0.13
N PHE A 447 -28.60 18.65 -1.34
CA PHE A 447 -27.24 18.30 -1.66
C PHE A 447 -26.45 19.52 -2.10
N SER A 448 -25.39 19.80 -1.35
CA SER A 448 -24.34 20.72 -1.74
C SER A 448 -23.01 20.14 -1.25
N ASN A 449 -21.91 20.57 -1.87
CA ASN A 449 -20.56 20.27 -1.39
C ASN A 449 -20.41 20.58 0.12
N MET A 450 -20.98 21.69 0.59
CA MET A 450 -20.94 22.08 2.00
C MET A 450 -21.75 21.13 2.89
N SER A 451 -22.94 20.72 2.46
CA SER A 451 -23.79 19.79 3.20
C SER A 451 -23.08 18.44 3.37
N LEU A 452 -22.49 17.92 2.28
CA LEU A 452 -21.72 16.67 2.30
C LEU A 452 -20.49 16.79 3.21
N LYS A 453 -19.67 17.82 3.05
CA LYS A 453 -18.50 18.07 3.91
C LYS A 453 -18.87 18.22 5.38
N SER A 454 -20.02 18.82 5.68
CA SER A 454 -20.51 18.93 7.07
C SER A 454 -20.83 17.57 7.65
N ARG A 455 -21.50 16.68 6.88
CA ARG A 455 -21.75 15.30 7.30
C ARG A 455 -20.45 14.50 7.50
N GLU A 456 -19.51 14.64 6.56
CA GLU A 456 -18.17 14.02 6.67
C GLU A 456 -17.43 14.46 7.94
N ALA A 457 -17.52 15.76 8.28
CA ALA A 457 -16.88 16.34 9.47
C ALA A 457 -17.54 15.88 10.76
N ILE A 458 -18.89 15.82 10.80
CA ILE A 458 -19.65 15.30 11.95
C ILE A 458 -19.29 13.83 12.21
N TYR A 459 -19.33 12.99 11.18
CA TYR A 459 -18.95 11.57 11.28
C TYR A 459 -17.54 11.38 11.84
N THR A 460 -16.60 12.23 11.39
CA THR A 460 -15.23 12.19 11.87
C THR A 460 -15.17 12.58 13.34
N THR A 461 -15.75 13.71 13.72
CA THR A 461 -15.71 14.23 15.09
C THR A 461 -16.38 13.28 16.07
N GLU A 462 -17.59 12.81 15.78
CA GLU A 462 -18.34 11.92 16.67
C GLU A 462 -17.58 10.61 16.96
N ARG A 463 -16.95 10.02 15.94
CA ARG A 463 -16.22 8.75 16.09
C ARG A 463 -14.80 8.90 16.62
N VAL A 464 -14.21 10.09 16.54
CA VAL A 464 -12.91 10.38 17.19
C VAL A 464 -13.14 10.76 18.65
N SER A 465 -14.16 11.59 18.96
CA SER A 465 -14.48 12.02 20.34
C SER A 465 -15.02 10.91 21.23
N SER A 466 -15.69 9.89 20.69
CA SER A 466 -16.05 8.68 21.44
C SER A 466 -14.85 7.91 22.01
N SER A 467 -13.63 8.23 21.56
CA SER A 467 -12.36 7.62 22.00
C SER A 467 -11.73 8.32 23.19
N SER A 468 -12.04 9.61 23.42
CA SER A 468 -11.52 10.39 24.54
C SER A 468 -12.12 9.97 25.89
N VAL A 469 -13.16 9.14 25.89
CA VAL A 469 -13.87 8.65 27.08
C VAL A 469 -13.35 7.28 27.54
N ILE A 470 -12.49 6.61 26.75
CA ILE A 470 -11.97 5.25 27.06
C ILE A 470 -10.47 5.26 27.41
N LEU A 471 -9.80 6.42 27.38
CA LEU A 471 -8.41 6.58 27.82
C LEU A 471 -8.32 7.58 28.98
N PHE A 472 -8.73 7.12 30.17
CA PHE A 472 -8.24 7.61 31.46
C PHE A 472 -8.00 6.43 32.40
#